data_AF-A0A945IUM0-F1
#
_entry.id   AF-A0A945IUM0-F1
#
_cell.length_a   1.000
_cell.length_b   1.000
_cell.length_c   1.000
_cell.angle_alpha   90.00
_cell.angle_beta   90.00
_cell.angle_gamma   90.00
#
_symmetry.space_group_name_H-M   'P 1'
#
loop_
_entity.id
_entity.type
_entity.pdbx_description
1 polymer ?
#
loop_
_entity_poly.entity_id
_entity_poly.type
_entity_poly.pdbx_seq_one_letter_code
_entity_poly.pdbx_strand_id
1 'polypeptide(L)'
;MTISTDDRLELHELPGRYGDAIDDRDWARLDRIFTDDATFDMTDLGVPLLEGLTEIRRFMDEDAEHPKTHTMTNIYVDADDDGVRLNFRIVALLRGGLAGTASYYDQVIKTGDGWRVQHRVVTLRRRPD
;
A
#
# COMPACT_ATOMS: atom_id res chain seq x y z
N MET A 1 11.42 -16.26 9.81
CA MET A 1 9.97 -16.58 9.94
C MET A 1 9.47 -17.39 8.72
N THR A 2 8.58 -18.37 8.89
CA THR A 2 7.99 -19.13 7.76
C THR A 2 6.53 -18.72 7.54
N ILE A 3 6.17 -18.31 6.33
CA ILE A 3 4.80 -18.02 5.91
C ILE A 3 4.27 -19.13 5.00
N SER A 4 2.98 -19.45 5.10
CA SER A 4 2.32 -20.47 4.29
C SER A 4 1.99 -19.97 2.87
N THR A 5 1.56 -20.87 1.99
CA THR A 5 1.02 -20.50 0.67
C THR A 5 -0.23 -19.63 0.79
N ASP A 6 -1.11 -19.93 1.75
CA ASP A 6 -2.33 -19.15 1.99
C ASP A 6 -1.99 -17.73 2.46
N ASP A 7 -0.99 -17.59 3.34
CA ASP A 7 -0.46 -16.27 3.73
C ASP A 7 0.09 -15.51 2.53
N ARG A 8 0.84 -16.18 1.66
CA ARG A 8 1.37 -15.56 0.43
C ARG A 8 0.26 -15.11 -0.51
N LEU A 9 -0.82 -15.88 -0.64
CA LEU A 9 -1.98 -15.50 -1.46
C LEU A 9 -2.66 -14.26 -0.88
N GLU A 10 -2.95 -14.26 0.43
CA GLU A 10 -3.59 -13.12 1.09
C GLU A 10 -2.76 -11.84 0.94
N LEU A 11 -1.44 -11.94 1.18
CA LEU A 11 -0.50 -10.84 0.99
C LEU A 11 -0.43 -10.36 -0.46
N HIS A 12 -0.53 -11.27 -1.43
CA HIS A 12 -0.49 -10.92 -2.85
C HIS A 12 -1.81 -10.25 -3.33
N GLU A 13 -2.93 -10.47 -2.63
CA GLU A 13 -4.19 -9.77 -2.90
C GLU A 13 -4.24 -8.35 -2.33
N LEU A 14 -3.51 -8.07 -1.24
CA LEU A 14 -3.55 -6.76 -0.56
C LEU A 14 -3.31 -5.57 -1.50
N PRO A 15 -2.30 -5.55 -2.41
CA PRO A 15 -2.11 -4.43 -3.33
C PRO A 15 -3.31 -4.22 -4.25
N GLY A 16 -3.88 -5.31 -4.79
CA GLY A 16 -5.03 -5.25 -5.69
C GLY A 16 -6.27 -4.70 -4.98
N ARG A 17 -6.55 -5.19 -3.77
CA ARG A 17 -7.67 -4.71 -2.94
C ARG A 17 -7.49 -3.25 -2.50
N TYR A 18 -6.25 -2.83 -2.21
CA TYR A 18 -5.93 -1.44 -1.95
C TYR A 18 -6.24 -0.56 -3.18
N GLY A 19 -5.76 -0.95 -4.36
CA GLY A 19 -6.04 -0.23 -5.61
C GLY A 19 -7.52 -0.07 -5.90
N ASP A 20 -8.26 -1.17 -5.80
CA ASP A 20 -9.72 -1.21 -5.99
C ASP A 20 -10.44 -0.25 -5.02
N ALA A 21 -10.10 -0.30 -3.72
CA ALA A 21 -10.67 0.59 -2.73
C ALA A 21 -10.36 2.07 -3.00
N ILE A 22 -9.15 2.39 -3.47
CA ILE A 22 -8.77 3.76 -3.81
C ILE A 22 -9.52 4.25 -5.06
N ASP A 23 -9.55 3.43 -6.11
CA ASP A 23 -10.16 3.79 -7.40
C ASP A 23 -11.68 4.02 -7.25
N ASP A 24 -12.36 3.20 -6.44
CA ASP A 24 -13.80 3.32 -6.15
C ASP A 24 -14.14 4.31 -5.03
N ARG A 25 -13.13 4.90 -4.36
CA ARG A 25 -13.30 5.75 -3.18
C ARG A 25 -14.02 5.06 -2.01
N ASP A 26 -13.82 3.75 -1.85
CA ASP A 26 -14.34 2.98 -0.72
C ASP A 26 -13.36 3.05 0.47
N TRP A 27 -13.33 4.21 1.12
CA TRP A 27 -12.43 4.50 2.25
C TRP A 27 -12.67 3.60 3.46
N ALA A 28 -13.89 3.06 3.59
CA ALA A 28 -14.21 2.12 4.64
C ALA A 28 -13.35 0.86 4.51
N ARG A 29 -13.15 0.33 3.30
CA ARG A 29 -12.32 -0.88 3.06
C ARG A 29 -10.84 -0.74 3.42
N LEU A 30 -10.36 0.47 3.71
CA LEU A 30 -8.96 0.66 4.13
C LEU A 30 -8.64 -0.03 5.48
N ASP A 31 -9.64 -0.38 6.30
CA ASP A 31 -9.46 -1.24 7.49
C ASP A 31 -9.09 -2.70 7.15
N ARG A 32 -9.34 -3.13 5.91
CA ARG A 32 -8.91 -4.43 5.38
C ARG A 32 -7.50 -4.39 4.81
N ILE A 33 -6.91 -3.20 4.69
CA ILE A 33 -5.58 -2.99 4.11
C ILE A 33 -4.57 -2.65 5.20
N PHE A 34 -4.90 -1.70 6.07
CA PHE A 34 -4.01 -1.16 7.10
C PHE A 34 -4.43 -1.59 8.49
N THR A 35 -3.48 -1.62 9.43
CA THR A 35 -3.79 -1.65 10.86
C THR A 35 -4.30 -0.28 11.32
N ASP A 36 -4.99 -0.23 12.47
CA ASP A 36 -5.53 1.03 13.01
C ASP A 36 -4.42 2.05 13.33
N ASP A 37 -3.24 1.56 13.70
CA ASP A 37 -2.03 2.31 14.04
C ASP A 37 -0.99 2.34 12.90
N ALA A 38 -1.41 2.07 11.66
CA ALA A 38 -0.50 2.03 10.53
C ALA A 38 0.13 3.40 10.23
N THR A 39 1.37 3.41 9.75
CA THR A 39 2.01 4.62 9.22
C THR A 39 2.09 4.59 7.69
N PHE A 40 1.84 5.72 7.03
CA PHE A 40 1.99 5.87 5.59
C PHE A 40 2.95 7.01 5.27
N ASP A 41 4.18 6.63 4.88
CA ASP A 41 5.23 7.56 4.47
C ASP A 41 5.13 7.86 2.96
N MET A 42 4.75 9.10 2.67
CA MET A 42 4.72 9.69 1.33
C MET A 42 5.64 10.91 1.24
N THR A 43 6.64 11.02 2.12
CA THR A 43 7.53 12.20 2.22
C THR A 43 8.35 12.42 0.96
N ASP A 44 8.71 11.35 0.24
CA ASP A 44 9.37 11.43 -1.06
C ASP A 44 8.47 12.02 -2.16
N LEU A 45 7.16 12.03 -1.95
CA LEU A 45 6.16 12.66 -2.82
C LEU A 45 5.76 14.07 -2.33
N GLY A 46 6.41 14.58 -1.27
CA GLY A 46 6.12 15.90 -0.69
C GLY A 46 4.92 15.92 0.25
N VAL A 47 4.38 14.76 0.63
CA VAL A 47 3.27 14.62 1.59
C VAL A 47 3.84 14.28 2.97
N PRO A 48 3.34 14.85 4.08
CA PRO A 48 3.77 14.47 5.42
C PRO A 48 3.58 12.97 5.71
N LEU A 49 4.33 12.45 6.68
CA LEU A 49 4.06 11.13 7.25
C LEU A 49 2.65 11.13 7.87
N LEU A 50 1.81 10.16 7.49
CA LEU A 50 0.48 9.99 8.05
C LEU A 50 0.51 8.90 9.13
N GLU A 51 -0.11 9.17 10.28
CA GLU A 51 -0.10 8.29 11.44
C GLU A 51 -1.52 7.83 11.81
N GLY A 52 -1.75 6.52 11.66
CA GLY A 52 -3.01 5.85 11.96
C GLY A 52 -4.02 5.86 10.81
N LEU A 53 -4.90 4.87 10.82
CA LEU A 53 -5.91 4.65 9.77
C LEU A 53 -6.86 5.84 9.60
N THR A 54 -7.17 6.56 10.69
CA THR A 54 -8.02 7.75 10.63
C THR A 54 -7.38 8.86 9.79
N GLU A 55 -6.09 9.15 10.00
CA GLU A 55 -5.39 10.18 9.23
C GLU A 55 -5.21 9.75 7.77
N ILE A 56 -4.86 8.48 7.54
CA ILE A 56 -4.75 7.90 6.20
C ILE A 56 -6.08 8.08 5.45
N ARG A 57 -7.22 7.70 6.04
CA ARG A 57 -8.54 7.86 5.41
C ARG A 57 -8.86 9.31 5.10
N ARG A 58 -8.62 10.22 6.05
CA ARG A 58 -8.86 11.66 5.86
C ARG A 58 -8.06 12.19 4.67
N PHE A 59 -6.77 11.85 4.61
CA PHE A 59 -5.91 12.25 3.50
C PHE A 59 -6.40 11.70 2.16
N MET A 60 -6.78 10.41 2.10
CA MET A 60 -7.30 9.81 0.86
C MET A 60 -8.59 10.47 0.39
N ASP A 61 -9.46 10.91 1.30
CA ASP A 61 -10.74 11.53 0.93
C ASP A 61 -10.59 13.01 0.55
N GLU A 62 -9.82 13.78 1.34
CA GLU A 62 -9.82 15.24 1.28
C GLU A 62 -8.65 15.82 0.50
N ASP A 63 -7.45 15.24 0.63
CA ASP A 63 -6.18 15.88 0.25
C ASP A 63 -5.54 15.22 -0.98
N ALA A 64 -5.74 13.92 -1.17
CA ALA A 64 -5.07 13.14 -2.20
C ALA A 64 -5.64 13.38 -3.61
N GLU A 65 -4.76 13.70 -4.57
CA GLU A 65 -5.11 13.73 -5.99
C GLU A 65 -5.04 12.32 -6.61
N HIS A 66 -6.14 11.57 -6.52
CA HIS A 66 -6.18 10.21 -7.05
C HIS A 66 -6.14 10.14 -8.59
N PRO A 67 -5.34 9.24 -9.18
CA PRO A 67 -5.41 8.90 -10.59
C PRO A 67 -6.77 8.25 -10.92
N LYS A 68 -7.04 8.05 -12.21
CA LYS A 68 -8.26 7.36 -12.65
C LYS A 68 -8.24 5.87 -12.29
N THR A 69 -7.06 5.25 -12.34
CA THR A 69 -6.90 3.87 -11.95
C THR A 69 -5.47 3.57 -11.55
N HIS A 70 -5.31 2.62 -10.62
CA HIS A 70 -4.04 2.02 -10.25
C HIS A 70 -3.91 0.59 -10.76
N THR A 71 -2.91 0.31 -11.59
CA THR A 71 -2.53 -1.06 -11.95
C THR A 71 -1.36 -1.51 -11.09
N MET A 72 -1.60 -2.53 -10.27
CA MET A 72 -0.60 -3.13 -9.40
C MET A 72 0.27 -4.11 -10.18
N THR A 73 1.58 -4.06 -9.95
CA THR A 73 2.59 -4.83 -10.70
C THR A 73 3.71 -5.28 -9.77
N ASN A 74 4.49 -6.26 -10.22
CA ASN A 74 5.71 -6.74 -9.56
C ASN A 74 5.49 -7.04 -8.06
N ILE A 75 4.38 -7.71 -7.74
CA ILE A 75 4.00 -8.04 -6.37
C ILE A 75 4.80 -9.25 -5.91
N TYR A 76 5.48 -9.13 -4.78
CA TYR A 76 6.15 -10.26 -4.14
C TYR A 76 6.36 -10.02 -2.64
N VAL A 77 6.62 -11.11 -1.92
CA VAL A 77 6.74 -11.12 -0.46
C VAL A 77 8.07 -11.74 -0.03
N ASP A 78 8.82 -10.99 0.76
CA ASP A 78 10.00 -11.46 1.49
C ASP A 78 9.60 -11.73 2.95
N ALA A 79 10.06 -12.86 3.51
CA ALA A 79 9.84 -13.20 4.91
C ALA A 79 11.16 -13.72 5.49
N ASP A 80 11.65 -13.07 6.52
CA ASP A 80 12.90 -13.40 7.21
C ASP A 80 12.71 -13.26 8.74
N ASP A 81 13.80 -13.06 9.49
CA ASP A 81 13.75 -12.93 10.94
C ASP A 81 13.37 -11.51 11.40
N ASP A 82 13.46 -10.52 10.51
CA ASP A 82 13.06 -9.13 10.76
C ASP A 82 11.57 -8.90 10.47
N GLY A 83 10.90 -9.86 9.85
CA GLY A 83 9.45 -9.87 9.64
C GLY A 83 9.05 -10.20 8.20
N VAL A 84 7.87 -9.72 7.80
CA VAL A 84 7.33 -9.93 6.46
C VAL A 84 7.23 -8.59 5.75
N ARG A 85 7.79 -8.53 4.53
CA ARG A 85 7.79 -7.36 3.67
C ARG A 85 7.04 -7.67 2.38
N LEU A 86 6.02 -6.86 2.10
CA LEU A 86 5.27 -6.89 0.85
C LEU A 86 5.79 -5.77 -0.05
N ASN A 87 6.18 -6.11 -1.27
CA ASN A 87 6.74 -5.18 -2.23
C ASN A 87 5.87 -5.20 -3.49
N PHE A 88 5.54 -4.03 -4.01
CA PHE A 88 4.87 -3.91 -5.30
C PHE A 88 5.14 -2.55 -5.95
N ARG A 89 4.70 -2.41 -7.19
CA ARG A 89 4.75 -1.14 -7.93
C ARG A 89 3.40 -0.84 -8.52
N ILE A 90 3.16 0.44 -8.79
CA ILE A 90 1.98 0.88 -9.52
C ILE A 90 2.36 1.46 -10.86
N VAL A 91 1.46 1.28 -11.83
CA VAL A 91 1.29 2.17 -12.96
C VAL A 91 -0.07 2.84 -12.80
N ALA A 92 -0.09 4.16 -12.74
CA ALA A 92 -1.29 4.95 -12.54
C ALA A 92 -1.64 5.76 -13.78
N LEU A 93 -2.92 5.77 -14.18
CA LEU A 93 -3.39 6.60 -15.28
C LEU A 93 -3.76 8.00 -14.78
N LEU A 94 -2.94 8.98 -15.14
CA LEU A 94 -3.09 10.38 -14.76
C LEU A 94 -3.94 11.15 -15.79
N ARG A 95 -4.31 12.39 -15.44
CA ARG A 95 -5.01 13.30 -16.37
C ARG A 95 -4.17 13.58 -17.62
N GLY A 96 -4.85 13.86 -18.74
CA GLY A 96 -4.19 14.19 -20.00
C GLY A 96 -3.54 13.00 -20.72
N GLY A 97 -3.84 11.76 -20.31
CA GLY A 97 -3.27 10.55 -20.94
C GLY A 97 -1.86 10.23 -20.49
N LEU A 98 -1.39 10.85 -19.40
CA LEU A 98 -0.09 10.56 -18.80
C LEU A 98 -0.14 9.32 -17.91
N ALA A 99 1.02 8.70 -17.69
CA ALA A 99 1.17 7.61 -16.73
C ALA A 99 2.17 7.99 -15.63
N GLY A 100 1.83 7.66 -14.39
CA GLY A 100 2.73 7.76 -13.23
C GLY A 100 3.15 6.38 -12.75
N THR A 101 4.29 6.30 -12.06
CA THR A 101 4.75 5.08 -11.42
C THR A 101 5.25 5.37 -10.02
N ALA A 102 5.04 4.46 -9.09
CA ALA A 102 5.62 4.51 -7.76
C ALA A 102 5.93 3.10 -7.26
N SER A 103 6.89 3.00 -6.34
CA SER A 103 7.19 1.75 -5.63
C SER A 103 6.63 1.82 -4.22
N TYR A 104 6.11 0.68 -3.76
CA TYR A 104 5.52 0.50 -2.45
C TYR A 104 6.30 -0.57 -1.69
N TYR A 105 6.70 -0.24 -0.47
CA TYR A 105 7.39 -1.13 0.44
C TYR A 105 6.64 -1.16 1.76
N ASP A 106 5.98 -2.29 2.01
CA ASP A 106 5.12 -2.49 3.16
C ASP A 106 5.77 -3.44 4.16
N GLN A 107 5.78 -3.07 5.43
CA GLN A 107 5.89 -4.01 6.54
C GLN A 107 4.48 -4.45 6.92
N VAL A 108 4.25 -5.76 6.91
CA VAL A 108 2.93 -6.36 7.09
C VAL A 108 2.93 -7.30 8.29
N ILE A 109 1.82 -7.34 9.00
CA ILE A 109 1.62 -8.21 10.16
C ILE A 109 0.35 -9.04 9.99
N LYS A 110 0.35 -10.24 10.57
CA LYS A 110 -0.83 -11.10 10.62
C LYS A 110 -1.66 -10.74 11.85
N THR A 111 -2.90 -10.31 11.62
CA THR A 111 -3.87 -10.01 12.68
C THR A 111 -4.90 -11.14 12.80
N GLY A 112 -5.83 -11.02 13.76
CA GLY A 112 -6.97 -11.94 13.86
C GLY A 112 -7.88 -11.91 12.63
N ASP A 113 -7.89 -10.80 11.89
CA ASP A 113 -8.72 -10.58 10.69
C ASP A 113 -7.92 -10.71 9.38
N GLY A 114 -6.72 -11.28 9.46
CA GLY A 114 -5.83 -11.48 8.31
C GLY A 114 -4.63 -10.54 8.27
N TRP A 115 -3.88 -10.57 7.18
CA TRP A 115 -2.70 -9.74 6.97
C TRP A 115 -3.08 -8.27 6.75
N ARG A 116 -2.32 -7.36 7.37
CA ARG A 116 -2.49 -5.91 7.27
C ARG A 116 -1.15 -5.21 7.15
N VAL A 117 -1.16 -4.05 6.52
CA VAL A 117 -0.01 -3.14 6.41
C VAL A 117 0.11 -2.34 7.70
N GLN A 118 1.24 -2.49 8.38
CA GLN A 118 1.60 -1.73 9.58
C GLN A 118 2.41 -0.48 9.22
N HIS A 119 3.33 -0.61 8.26
CA HIS A 119 4.12 0.53 7.78
C HIS A 119 4.20 0.47 6.26
N ARG A 120 3.84 1.56 5.59
CA ARG A 120 3.95 1.71 4.13
C ARG A 120 4.89 2.85 3.80
N VAL A 121 5.81 2.60 2.88
CA VAL A 121 6.62 3.65 2.24
C VAL A 121 6.31 3.68 0.76
N VAL A 122 6.02 4.88 0.25
CA VAL A 122 5.87 5.15 -1.19
C VAL A 122 6.98 6.05 -1.66
N THR A 123 7.62 5.65 -2.77
CA THR A 123 8.74 6.40 -3.33
C THR A 123 8.72 6.39 -4.86
N LEU A 124 9.18 7.50 -5.44
CA LEU A 124 9.46 7.62 -6.87
C LEU A 124 10.89 7.18 -7.21
N ARG A 125 11.73 6.98 -6.19
CA ARG A 125 13.12 6.57 -6.35
C ARG A 125 13.22 5.09 -6.66
N ARG A 126 14.24 4.76 -7.45
CA ARG A 126 14.70 3.38 -7.57
C ARG A 126 15.36 2.98 -6.26
N ARG A 127 15.32 1.67 -5.93
CA ARG A 127 16.17 1.17 -4.84
C ARG A 127 17.62 1.50 -5.19
N PRO A 128 18.44 1.90 -4.20
CA PRO A 128 19.87 2.02 -4.43
C PRO A 128 20.43 0.68 -4.90
N ASP A 129 21.44 0.75 -5.77
CA ASP A 129 22.22 -0.42 -6.21
C ASP A 129 23.02 -1.01 -5.03
#